data_AF-A0A6J8D2L2-F1
#
_entry.id   AF-A0A6J8D2L2-F1
#
_cell.length_a   1.000
_cell.length_b   1.000
_cell.length_c   1.000
_cell.angle_alpha   90.00
_cell.angle_beta   90.00
_cell.angle_gamma   90.00
#
_symmetry.space_group_name_H-M   'P 1'
#
loop_
_entity.id
_entity.type
_entity.pdbx_description
1 polymer ?
#
loop_
_entity_poly.entity_id
_entity_poly.type
_entity_poly.pdbx_seq_one_letter_code
_entity_poly.pdbx_strand_id
1 'polypeptide(L)'
;MKPNSIFWTWYYLCIGLIFFYTCDISSATLIQLEAENSLLSQNNIDFKTIQIAEEKSLLVGSEEILNFYFCLSEDSNVTFKQVCGFHSGNMSQLQVSVDQSYISSFELPKMKSEVQFIPCVGMNFTINLLSGRHLLTLTKIDNDTDHFFIDNFQIHFPEIYITNSILQCSTICLERINLPKIQVNQLNSSVVGRIQNNNYNTMCAEVDNINIPIHHEQAKRYKVTAIHPAYHSFENTKIHDFKNCKQTESVIFSIRNFPLGQPLFSSNGIVLREARYLSRRTILLKFYMEGPIKDSVNSEIGSDIHLQVSPIKFNTDITFSFYGRTQRWISTSPITFSTDKLQHTWNVPDFTWSSTSPNYISFILPDNFTTTLIIKRLSIEKRQVRPDIPFKMFSNDRLILEGVDKDFWWPQNNDRMTVKVMETGKEFDYADYLRIYIPVPWNSINWCQIFVIYQDGNVRILPITPPGVDWIPFGSSLVVGETNPFSRRPYSAIRHIDFHAKQFRMDIYHYDGNNASLVLNSKMFETSMIIENFQFKRQSLLPVLTFRSMFVTEGNADCDHVNVDGKQDIRIQSNWTEVLGTTFFFYRKCISKHNTQSPDYLVEILE
;
A
#
# COMPACT_ATOMS: atom_id res chain seq x y z
N MET A 1 -23.49 28.72 59.58
CA MET A 1 -22.34 27.98 60.18
C MET A 1 -22.12 26.76 59.30
N LYS A 2 -21.12 26.76 58.39
CA LYS A 2 -19.69 26.35 58.59
C LYS A 2 -19.52 24.82 58.58
N PRO A 3 -18.39 24.27 58.05
CA PRO A 3 -17.68 24.56 56.78
C PRO A 3 -17.25 23.24 56.05
N ASN A 4 -16.58 23.17 54.88
CA ASN A 4 -15.15 23.41 54.54
C ASN A 4 -14.98 22.90 53.07
N SER A 5 -14.47 23.64 52.07
CA SER A 5 -13.09 24.09 51.75
C SER A 5 -12.26 23.10 50.90
N ILE A 6 -11.40 23.67 50.02
CA ILE A 6 -10.28 23.09 49.21
C ILE A 6 -10.57 22.97 47.69
N PHE A 7 -9.79 23.54 46.74
CA PHE A 7 -8.69 24.55 46.80
C PHE A 7 -8.50 25.31 45.44
N TRP A 8 -8.19 26.61 45.51
CA TRP A 8 -7.32 27.46 44.66
C TRP A 8 -7.40 27.53 43.11
N THR A 9 -7.75 28.74 42.66
CA THR A 9 -7.26 29.39 41.43
C THR A 9 -5.81 29.90 41.59
N TRP A 10 -5.11 30.07 40.46
CA TRP A 10 -4.18 31.17 40.07
C TRP A 10 -3.27 30.66 38.95
N TYR A 11 -3.18 31.34 37.79
CA TYR A 11 -1.90 31.67 37.13
C TYR A 11 -2.14 32.69 35.98
N TYR A 12 -1.08 33.44 35.66
CA TYR A 12 -1.13 34.73 34.94
C TYR A 12 -1.16 34.64 33.41
N LEU A 13 -1.55 35.78 32.79
CA LEU A 13 -1.23 36.10 31.41
C LEU A 13 0.27 35.95 31.14
N CYS A 14 0.63 35.23 30.08
CA CYS A 14 1.86 35.44 29.32
C CYS A 14 1.51 35.56 27.84
N ILE A 15 1.55 36.79 27.32
CA ILE A 15 1.52 37.05 25.87
C ILE A 15 2.91 36.67 25.35
N GLY A 16 3.06 35.43 24.92
CA GLY A 16 4.27 34.94 24.26
C GLY A 16 4.15 35.13 22.75
N LEU A 17 5.00 35.99 22.18
CA LEU A 17 5.23 36.04 20.74
C LEU A 17 5.83 34.70 20.27
N ILE A 18 4.98 33.81 19.75
CA ILE A 18 5.43 32.61 19.06
C ILE A 18 5.99 33.06 17.71
N PHE A 19 7.31 33.22 17.65
CA PHE A 19 8.03 33.19 16.39
C PHE A 19 7.76 31.83 15.73
N PHE A 20 7.06 31.85 14.60
CA PHE A 20 7.02 30.71 13.69
C PHE A 20 8.42 30.52 13.09
N TYR A 21 9.27 29.79 13.80
CA TYR A 21 10.33 29.03 13.14
C TYR A 21 9.65 27.92 12.34
N THR A 22 9.33 28.22 11.09
CA THR A 22 9.15 27.17 10.08
C THR A 22 10.48 26.44 9.96
N CYS A 23 10.59 25.34 10.70
CA CYS A 23 11.68 24.40 10.53
C CYS A 23 11.41 23.67 9.20
N ASP A 24 11.80 24.31 8.09
CA ASP A 24 11.90 23.66 6.80
C ASP A 24 13.01 22.62 6.87
N ILE A 25 12.64 21.44 7.39
CA ILE A 25 13.43 20.22 7.27
C ILE A 25 13.29 19.75 5.82
N SER A 26 13.87 20.52 4.90
CA SER A 26 14.28 19.99 3.60
C SER A 26 15.46 19.06 3.87
N SER A 27 15.16 17.81 4.19
CA SER A 27 16.16 16.73 4.22
C SER A 27 16.55 16.40 2.78
N ALA A 28 17.26 17.35 2.15
CA ALA A 28 17.67 17.27 0.76
C ALA A 28 18.74 16.19 0.59
N THR A 29 18.53 15.31 -0.38
CA THR A 29 19.22 14.03 -0.47
C THR A 29 20.56 14.20 -1.18
N LEU A 30 21.65 13.80 -0.52
CA LEU A 30 22.95 13.63 -1.17
C LEU A 30 23.01 12.25 -1.80
N ILE A 31 23.34 12.20 -3.09
CA ILE A 31 23.26 10.99 -3.91
C ILE A 31 24.56 10.85 -4.71
N GLN A 32 25.08 9.62 -4.75
CA GLN A 32 26.25 9.24 -5.53
C GLN A 32 25.79 8.65 -6.88
N LEU A 33 26.26 9.23 -7.99
CA LEU A 33 26.22 8.59 -9.30
C LEU A 33 27.58 7.94 -9.54
N GLU A 34 27.65 6.62 -9.35
CA GLU A 34 28.88 5.83 -9.53
C GLU A 34 29.30 5.77 -11.02
N ALA A 35 30.59 5.86 -11.28
CA ALA A 35 31.19 6.00 -12.61
C ALA A 35 30.97 4.78 -13.51
N GLU A 36 30.93 3.57 -12.94
CA GLU A 36 30.67 2.33 -13.67
C GLU A 36 29.22 2.23 -14.20
N ASN A 37 28.31 3.11 -13.76
CA ASN A 37 26.96 3.23 -14.32
C ASN A 37 26.87 4.22 -15.50
N SER A 38 27.99 4.83 -15.91
CA SER A 38 28.03 5.73 -17.08
C SER A 38 27.97 4.96 -18.41
N LEU A 39 27.50 5.64 -19.46
CA LEU A 39 27.53 5.15 -20.83
C LEU A 39 28.70 5.79 -21.60
N LEU A 40 29.76 5.00 -21.80
CA LEU A 40 30.89 5.39 -22.65
C LEU A 40 30.52 5.41 -24.14
N SER A 41 31.07 6.39 -24.88
CA SER A 41 30.85 6.57 -26.32
C SER A 41 31.66 5.58 -27.18
N GLN A 42 31.26 4.30 -27.16
CA GLN A 42 31.77 3.18 -27.97
C GLN A 42 33.24 2.74 -27.80
N ASN A 43 33.39 1.44 -27.52
CA ASN A 43 34.62 0.62 -27.55
C ASN A 43 35.65 0.84 -26.42
N ASN A 44 36.20 -0.29 -25.95
CA ASN A 44 37.28 -0.44 -24.97
C ASN A 44 37.00 -0.01 -23.52
N ILE A 45 36.17 -0.77 -22.81
CA ILE A 45 36.20 -0.75 -21.34
C ILE A 45 37.36 -1.65 -20.86
N ASP A 46 38.46 -1.05 -20.42
CA ASP A 46 39.47 -1.74 -19.60
C ASP A 46 39.14 -1.47 -18.13
N PHE A 47 38.25 -2.27 -17.53
CA PHE A 47 37.92 -2.24 -16.10
C PHE A 47 39.15 -2.67 -15.27
N LYS A 48 40.15 -1.80 -15.17
CA LYS A 48 41.20 -1.92 -14.16
C LYS A 48 40.62 -1.49 -12.83
N THR A 49 40.03 -2.46 -12.12
CA THR A 49 39.71 -2.33 -10.70
C THR A 49 41.00 -2.02 -9.93
N ILE A 50 41.28 -0.74 -9.73
CA ILE A 50 42.37 -0.31 -8.86
C ILE A 50 41.95 -0.69 -7.44
N GLN A 51 42.69 -1.62 -6.85
CA GLN A 51 42.33 -2.38 -5.64
C GLN A 51 42.47 -1.56 -4.34
N ILE A 52 42.09 -0.27 -4.37
CA ILE A 52 42.36 0.70 -3.30
C ILE A 52 41.22 0.79 -2.27
N ALA A 53 39.97 0.39 -2.59
CA ALA A 53 38.83 0.56 -1.66
C ALA A 53 37.70 -0.50 -1.75
N GLU A 54 37.90 -1.65 -2.41
CA GLU A 54 36.81 -2.59 -2.83
C GLU A 54 35.80 -2.01 -3.86
N GLU A 55 35.83 -0.70 -4.12
CA GLU A 55 34.99 0.05 -5.06
C GLU A 55 35.55 0.04 -6.51
N LYS A 56 34.70 0.36 -7.50
CA LYS A 56 35.01 0.27 -8.94
C LYS A 56 35.17 1.64 -9.60
N SER A 57 36.40 2.15 -9.64
CA SER A 57 36.70 3.33 -10.46
C SER A 57 36.77 2.99 -11.96
N LEU A 58 36.36 3.94 -12.80
CA LEU A 58 36.40 3.85 -14.26
C LEU A 58 37.61 4.59 -14.82
N LEU A 59 38.43 3.87 -15.58
CA LEU A 59 39.54 4.42 -16.37
C LEU A 59 38.99 5.12 -17.62
N VAL A 60 39.42 6.36 -17.86
CA VAL A 60 39.02 7.18 -19.02
C VAL A 60 40.24 7.53 -19.87
N GLY A 61 40.15 7.25 -21.17
CA GLY A 61 41.13 7.60 -22.20
C GLY A 61 41.09 9.07 -22.64
N SER A 62 42.06 9.47 -23.48
CA SER A 62 42.26 10.88 -23.90
C SER A 62 41.16 11.44 -24.82
N GLU A 63 40.40 10.59 -25.49
CA GLU A 63 39.29 10.98 -26.41
C GLU A 63 37.91 10.55 -25.91
N GLU A 64 37.83 10.00 -24.68
CA GLU A 64 36.60 9.38 -24.18
C GLU A 64 35.67 10.40 -23.49
N ILE A 65 34.38 10.27 -23.79
CA ILE A 65 33.31 11.10 -23.23
C ILE A 65 32.51 10.25 -22.25
N LEU A 66 32.47 10.66 -20.98
CA LEU A 66 31.62 10.02 -19.97
C LEU A 66 30.23 10.65 -19.98
N ASN A 67 29.20 9.82 -20.18
CA ASN A 67 27.81 10.26 -20.21
C ASN A 67 27.03 9.59 -19.08
N PHE A 68 26.50 10.41 -18.17
CA PHE A 68 25.64 10.00 -17.07
C PHE A 68 24.23 10.49 -17.36
N TYR A 69 23.31 9.56 -17.56
CA TYR A 69 21.90 9.91 -17.62
C TYR A 69 21.30 9.86 -16.22
N PHE A 70 20.54 10.90 -15.88
CA PHE A 70 19.70 10.90 -14.69
C PHE A 70 18.33 11.51 -15.00
N CYS A 71 17.31 11.17 -14.22
CA CYS A 71 15.99 11.76 -14.36
C CYS A 71 15.48 12.44 -13.07
N LEU A 72 14.58 13.41 -13.25
CA LEU A 72 13.93 14.20 -12.21
C LEU A 72 12.39 14.06 -12.33
N SER A 73 11.68 13.95 -11.21
CA SER A 73 10.21 13.88 -11.16
C SER A 73 9.53 15.27 -11.19
N GLU A 74 10.27 16.32 -10.83
CA GLU A 74 9.80 17.70 -10.78
C GLU A 74 10.95 18.70 -11.02
N ASP A 75 10.62 19.89 -11.52
CA ASP A 75 11.57 20.98 -11.77
C ASP A 75 12.38 21.30 -10.50
N SER A 76 13.71 21.16 -10.56
CA SER A 76 14.58 21.09 -9.38
C SER A 76 15.87 21.90 -9.52
N ASN A 77 16.26 22.56 -8.43
CA ASN A 77 17.57 23.22 -8.29
C ASN A 77 18.65 22.21 -7.88
N VAL A 78 19.12 21.42 -8.85
CA VAL A 78 20.12 20.37 -8.64
C VAL A 78 21.50 20.98 -8.36
N THR A 79 22.12 20.56 -7.26
CA THR A 79 23.42 21.10 -6.81
C THR A 79 24.51 20.04 -6.87
N PHE A 80 25.49 20.23 -7.74
CA PHE A 80 26.62 19.33 -7.92
C PHE A 80 27.70 19.68 -6.89
N LYS A 81 27.87 18.83 -5.88
CA LYS A 81 28.73 19.12 -4.73
C LYS A 81 30.18 18.81 -5.03
N GLN A 82 30.49 17.57 -5.38
CA GLN A 82 31.85 17.12 -5.63
C GLN A 82 31.92 15.94 -6.60
N VAL A 83 33.11 15.73 -7.13
CA VAL A 83 33.48 14.61 -8.00
C VAL A 83 34.67 13.90 -7.36
N CYS A 84 34.59 12.58 -7.22
CA CYS A 84 35.65 11.76 -6.66
C CYS A 84 36.44 11.09 -7.78
N GLY A 85 37.76 11.27 -7.79
CA GLY A 85 38.63 10.81 -8.86
C GLY A 85 40.04 11.43 -8.84
N PHE A 86 40.91 10.93 -9.71
CA PHE A 86 42.30 11.39 -9.87
C PHE A 86 42.80 11.23 -11.32
N HIS A 87 43.96 11.80 -11.65
CA HIS A 87 44.63 11.59 -12.94
C HIS A 87 46.07 11.08 -12.77
N SER A 88 46.62 10.43 -13.81
CA SER A 88 47.94 9.78 -13.74
C SER A 88 49.14 10.67 -14.06
N GLY A 89 48.98 11.72 -14.87
CA GLY A 89 50.10 12.52 -15.37
C GLY A 89 50.11 13.99 -14.93
N ASN A 90 50.33 14.93 -15.84
CA ASN A 90 50.95 16.22 -15.51
C ASN A 90 49.99 17.40 -15.30
N MET A 91 48.97 17.57 -16.14
CA MET A 91 47.85 18.50 -15.94
C MET A 91 46.71 18.02 -16.81
N SER A 92 45.48 17.97 -16.29
CA SER A 92 44.38 17.41 -17.05
C SER A 92 43.06 17.94 -16.50
N GLN A 93 42.35 18.75 -17.31
CA GLN A 93 41.12 19.44 -16.91
C GLN A 93 39.90 18.76 -17.51
N LEU A 94 38.89 18.54 -16.68
CA LEU A 94 37.61 18.00 -17.08
C LEU A 94 36.58 19.13 -17.18
N GLN A 95 35.95 19.22 -18.34
CA GLN A 95 34.76 20.02 -18.57
C GLN A 95 33.52 19.24 -18.12
N VAL A 96 32.60 19.95 -17.46
CA VAL A 96 31.26 19.46 -17.14
C VAL A 96 30.25 20.20 -17.99
N SER A 97 29.38 19.45 -18.66
CA SER A 97 28.16 19.97 -19.27
C SER A 97 26.94 19.19 -18.80
N VAL A 98 25.80 19.87 -18.74
CA VAL A 98 24.48 19.25 -18.53
C VAL A 98 23.61 19.64 -19.72
N ASP A 99 23.01 18.66 -20.39
CA ASP A 99 22.21 18.84 -21.60
C ASP A 99 22.92 19.70 -22.66
N GLN A 100 24.19 19.37 -22.92
CA GLN A 100 25.11 20.06 -23.84
C GLN A 100 25.49 21.50 -23.42
N SER A 101 24.91 22.04 -22.35
CA SER A 101 25.26 23.35 -21.80
C SER A 101 26.49 23.25 -20.90
N TYR A 102 27.56 23.99 -21.21
CA TYR A 102 28.73 24.10 -20.35
C TYR A 102 28.34 24.66 -18.97
N ILE A 103 28.77 23.99 -17.90
CA ILE A 103 28.50 24.43 -16.53
C ILE A 103 29.77 24.93 -15.84
N SER A 104 30.84 24.13 -15.87
CA SER A 104 32.10 24.42 -15.18
C SER A 104 33.22 23.51 -15.71
N SER A 105 34.44 23.76 -15.26
CA SER A 105 35.58 22.85 -15.43
C SER A 105 36.37 22.74 -14.13
N PHE A 106 36.95 21.58 -13.87
CA PHE A 106 37.76 21.31 -12.68
C PHE A 106 39.02 20.50 -13.03
N GLU A 107 40.00 20.57 -12.14
CA GLU A 107 41.21 19.76 -12.19
C GLU A 107 41.13 18.69 -11.09
N LEU A 108 41.31 17.42 -11.45
CA LEU A 108 41.43 16.35 -10.46
C LEU A 108 42.84 16.33 -9.88
N PRO A 109 43.03 15.88 -8.63
CA PRO A 109 44.37 15.75 -8.06
C PRO A 109 45.16 14.63 -8.74
N LYS A 110 46.46 14.88 -8.95
CA LYS A 110 47.41 13.87 -9.44
C LYS A 110 47.53 12.72 -8.44
N MET A 111 47.49 11.48 -8.94
CA MET A 111 47.74 10.30 -8.12
C MET A 111 49.15 10.36 -7.51
N LYS A 112 49.22 10.39 -6.19
CA LYS A 112 50.46 10.14 -5.45
C LYS A 112 50.57 8.63 -5.24
N SER A 113 51.77 8.07 -5.35
CA SER A 113 52.00 6.68 -4.94
C SER A 113 51.59 6.53 -3.47
N GLU A 114 50.75 5.52 -3.16
CA GLU A 114 50.17 5.25 -1.83
C GLU A 114 49.01 6.17 -1.38
N VAL A 115 47.92 6.27 -2.16
CA VAL A 115 46.64 6.79 -1.63
C VAL A 115 45.74 5.63 -1.16
N GLN A 116 45.23 5.71 0.08
CA GLN A 116 44.25 4.75 0.64
C GLN A 116 42.78 5.08 0.33
N PHE A 117 42.51 6.26 -0.23
CA PHE A 117 41.16 6.77 -0.48
C PHE A 117 41.12 7.54 -1.79
N ILE A 118 40.01 7.47 -2.52
CA ILE A 118 39.83 8.26 -3.74
C ILE A 118 39.54 9.72 -3.33
N PRO A 119 40.32 10.70 -3.78
CA PRO A 119 40.14 12.10 -3.39
C PRO A 119 38.97 12.74 -4.16
N CYS A 120 38.30 13.71 -3.54
CA CYS A 120 37.17 14.41 -4.15
C CYS A 120 37.42 15.92 -4.30
N VAL A 121 36.96 16.50 -5.40
CA VAL A 121 37.08 17.92 -5.74
C VAL A 121 35.72 18.59 -5.66
N GLY A 122 35.62 19.64 -4.84
CA GLY A 122 34.40 20.42 -4.69
C GLY A 122 34.11 21.27 -5.92
N MET A 123 32.91 21.11 -6.50
CA MET A 123 32.42 21.89 -7.63
C MET A 123 31.40 22.96 -7.20
N ASN A 124 30.51 22.62 -6.27
CA ASN A 124 29.52 23.49 -5.63
C ASN A 124 28.75 24.45 -6.56
N PHE A 125 28.31 23.97 -7.72
CA PHE A 125 27.40 24.71 -8.61
C PHE A 125 25.97 24.19 -8.52
N THR A 126 25.00 25.08 -8.76
CA THR A 126 23.56 24.76 -8.79
C THR A 126 22.98 25.16 -10.14
N ILE A 127 22.22 24.25 -10.76
CA ILE A 127 21.47 24.48 -11.99
C ILE A 127 20.00 24.17 -11.75
N ASN A 128 19.11 24.98 -12.33
CA ASN A 128 17.70 24.65 -12.40
C ASN A 128 17.48 23.75 -13.62
N LEU A 129 16.97 22.54 -13.38
CA LEU A 129 16.64 21.55 -14.39
C LEU A 129 15.14 21.26 -14.32
N LEU A 130 14.50 21.13 -15.49
CA LEU A 130 13.10 20.75 -15.58
C LEU A 130 12.89 19.30 -15.15
N SER A 131 11.66 18.88 -14.88
CA SER A 131 11.34 17.44 -14.79
C SER A 131 11.65 16.74 -16.11
N GLY A 132 12.13 15.49 -16.06
CA GLY A 132 12.47 14.73 -17.26
C GLY A 132 13.83 14.05 -17.19
N ARG A 133 14.43 13.78 -18.36
CA ARG A 133 15.73 13.11 -18.51
C ARG A 133 16.82 14.10 -18.87
N HIS A 134 17.91 14.06 -18.12
CA HIS A 134 19.10 14.87 -18.33
C HIS A 134 20.30 14.02 -18.69
N LEU A 135 21.27 14.65 -19.34
CA LEU A 135 22.59 14.11 -19.65
C LEU A 135 23.65 14.99 -19.00
N LEU A 136 24.32 14.48 -17.96
CA LEU A 136 25.58 15.00 -17.46
C LEU A 136 26.71 14.40 -18.30
N THR A 137 27.47 15.25 -18.99
CA THR A 137 28.61 14.86 -19.81
C THR A 137 29.90 15.41 -19.22
N LEU A 138 30.92 14.56 -19.14
CA LEU A 138 32.30 14.98 -18.90
C LEU A 138 33.11 14.86 -20.19
N THR A 139 33.99 15.83 -20.40
CA THR A 139 34.89 15.83 -21.55
C THR A 139 36.25 16.34 -21.14
N LYS A 140 37.32 15.67 -21.60
CA LYS A 140 38.69 16.15 -21.44
C LYS A 140 38.90 17.41 -22.28
N ILE A 141 39.50 18.45 -21.69
CA ILE A 141 39.78 19.72 -22.38
C ILE A 141 41.15 19.69 -23.07
N ASP A 142 42.11 18.93 -22.52
CA ASP A 142 43.49 18.86 -22.94
C ASP A 142 43.81 17.66 -23.85
N ASN A 143 44.60 17.89 -24.89
CA ASN A 143 45.05 16.85 -25.83
C ASN A 143 46.16 15.93 -25.26
N ASP A 144 46.33 15.85 -23.94
CA ASP A 144 47.33 14.96 -23.34
C ASP A 144 46.86 13.49 -23.42
N THR A 145 47.81 12.56 -23.47
CA THR A 145 47.59 11.11 -23.38
C THR A 145 47.23 10.63 -21.97
N ASP A 146 47.22 11.53 -21.00
CA ASP A 146 46.92 11.24 -19.59
C ASP A 146 45.55 10.58 -19.36
N HIS A 147 45.57 9.60 -18.45
CA HIS A 147 44.40 8.86 -18.01
C HIS A 147 43.76 9.49 -16.77
N PHE A 148 42.43 9.46 -16.73
CA PHE A 148 41.64 9.76 -15.53
C PHE A 148 41.05 8.50 -14.91
N PHE A 149 40.79 8.58 -13.61
CA PHE A 149 40.03 7.62 -12.86
C PHE A 149 38.90 8.37 -12.18
N ILE A 150 37.65 8.07 -12.55
CA ILE A 150 36.45 8.63 -11.93
C ILE A 150 35.79 7.55 -11.10
N ASP A 151 35.32 7.93 -9.91
CA ASP A 151 34.65 7.07 -8.95
C ASP A 151 33.17 7.41 -8.84
N ASN A 152 32.82 8.63 -8.39
CA ASN A 152 31.43 9.09 -8.40
C ASN A 152 31.25 10.60 -8.46
N PHE A 153 30.02 10.99 -8.80
CA PHE A 153 29.50 12.34 -8.64
C PHE A 153 28.59 12.40 -7.42
N GLN A 154 28.89 13.31 -6.50
CA GLN A 154 28.02 13.62 -5.38
C GLN A 154 27.13 14.79 -5.75
N ILE A 155 25.87 14.48 -6.02
CA ILE A 155 24.84 15.42 -6.43
C ILE A 155 23.81 15.53 -5.31
N HIS A 156 23.42 16.77 -5.03
CA HIS A 156 22.46 17.11 -3.99
C HIS A 156 21.16 17.54 -4.66
N PHE A 157 20.11 16.76 -4.42
CA PHE A 157 18.78 17.00 -4.96
C PHE A 157 17.88 17.59 -3.86
N PRO A 158 17.19 18.72 -4.10
CA PRO A 158 16.27 19.29 -3.13
C PRO A 158 14.97 18.47 -2.99
N GLU A 159 14.63 17.65 -3.99
CA GLU A 159 13.46 16.77 -3.96
C GLU A 159 13.60 15.69 -2.87
N ILE A 160 12.75 15.77 -1.85
CA ILE A 160 12.75 14.84 -0.70
C ILE A 160 12.17 13.45 -1.02
N TYR A 161 11.59 13.27 -2.21
CA TYR A 161 10.95 12.04 -2.67
C TYR A 161 11.70 11.32 -3.80
N ILE A 162 12.86 11.85 -4.22
CA ILE A 162 13.63 11.29 -5.32
C ILE A 162 14.15 9.90 -4.95
N THR A 163 13.85 8.90 -5.79
CA THR A 163 14.30 7.52 -5.59
C THR A 163 15.41 7.18 -6.57
N ASN A 164 16.23 6.17 -6.24
CA ASN A 164 17.20 5.64 -7.18
C ASN A 164 16.55 5.15 -8.49
N SER A 165 15.31 4.65 -8.43
CA SER A 165 14.56 4.23 -9.63
C SER A 165 14.13 5.40 -10.53
N ILE A 166 13.76 6.55 -9.95
CA ILE A 166 13.57 7.79 -10.71
C ILE A 166 14.90 8.21 -11.33
N LEU A 167 15.96 8.34 -10.54
CA LEU A 167 17.26 8.81 -11.02
C LEU A 167 17.83 7.96 -12.15
N GLN A 168 17.76 6.63 -12.05
CA GLN A 168 18.20 5.72 -13.11
C GLN A 168 17.26 5.71 -14.34
N CYS A 169 16.30 6.64 -14.43
CA CYS A 169 15.28 6.73 -15.49
C CYS A 169 14.45 5.44 -15.68
N SER A 170 14.42 4.57 -14.67
CA SER A 170 13.65 3.31 -14.66
C SER A 170 12.19 3.51 -14.27
N THR A 171 11.87 4.67 -13.68
CA THR A 171 10.50 5.14 -13.42
C THR A 171 10.26 6.35 -14.30
N ILE A 172 9.24 6.29 -15.16
CA ILE A 172 8.87 7.37 -16.06
C ILE A 172 7.72 8.14 -15.40
N CYS A 173 7.93 9.44 -15.18
CA CYS A 173 6.91 10.36 -14.67
C CYS A 173 6.53 11.37 -15.75
N LEU A 174 5.25 11.68 -15.86
CA LEU A 174 4.74 12.64 -16.83
C LEU A 174 4.95 14.08 -16.34
N GLU A 175 5.62 14.90 -17.16
CA GLU A 175 5.80 16.33 -16.91
C GLU A 175 4.45 17.06 -16.84
N ARG A 176 3.50 16.64 -17.71
CA ARG A 176 2.14 17.16 -17.79
C ARG A 176 1.18 16.03 -18.08
N ILE A 177 0.02 16.11 -17.44
CA ILE A 177 -1.09 15.19 -17.67
C ILE A 177 -2.22 15.91 -18.39
N ASN A 178 -2.74 15.25 -19.41
CA ASN A 178 -4.02 15.60 -19.99
C ASN A 178 -5.09 15.20 -18.97
N LEU A 179 -5.30 16.07 -17.98
CA LEU A 179 -6.43 15.96 -17.07
C LEU A 179 -7.70 15.76 -17.90
N PRO A 180 -8.69 15.00 -17.40
CA PRO A 180 -10.02 14.96 -18.02
C PRO A 180 -10.47 16.39 -18.32
N LYS A 181 -11.25 16.60 -19.38
CA LYS A 181 -11.91 17.89 -19.59
C LYS A 181 -12.96 18.07 -18.49
N ILE A 182 -12.50 18.45 -17.29
CA ILE A 182 -13.31 18.88 -16.17
C ILE A 182 -14.14 20.02 -16.72
N GLN A 183 -15.41 19.76 -17.00
CA GLN A 183 -16.34 20.83 -17.23
C GLN A 183 -16.51 21.51 -15.88
N VAL A 184 -15.70 22.55 -15.64
CA VAL A 184 -15.91 23.53 -14.58
C VAL A 184 -17.16 24.34 -14.96
N ASN A 185 -18.29 23.63 -15.01
CA ASN A 185 -19.61 24.17 -15.20
C ASN A 185 -19.94 24.91 -13.91
N GLN A 186 -19.58 26.18 -13.95
CA GLN A 186 -19.87 27.23 -12.99
C GLN A 186 -18.97 27.26 -11.75
N LEU A 187 -18.11 28.30 -11.74
CA LEU A 187 -17.55 28.98 -10.57
C LEU A 187 -18.61 29.57 -9.61
N ASN A 188 -19.87 29.14 -9.73
CA ASN A 188 -21.02 29.54 -8.90
C ASN A 188 -21.65 28.33 -8.17
N SER A 189 -21.06 27.13 -8.21
CA SER A 189 -21.47 26.06 -7.30
C SER A 189 -21.34 26.57 -5.86
N SER A 190 -22.47 26.58 -5.14
CA SER A 190 -22.49 26.90 -3.70
C SER A 190 -22.01 25.71 -2.84
N VAL A 191 -21.72 24.59 -3.50
CA VAL A 191 -21.59 23.24 -2.97
C VAL A 191 -20.12 22.83 -3.17
N VAL A 192 -19.31 23.08 -2.14
CA VAL A 192 -17.86 22.82 -2.09
C VAL A 192 -17.56 21.65 -1.17
N GLY A 193 -16.88 20.64 -1.71
CA GLY A 193 -16.40 19.48 -0.96
C GLY A 193 -15.06 19.72 -0.27
N ARG A 194 -14.74 18.82 0.67
CA ARG A 194 -13.51 18.86 1.45
C ARG A 194 -12.90 17.47 1.53
N ILE A 195 -11.65 17.34 1.09
CA ILE A 195 -10.86 16.12 1.28
C ILE A 195 -9.93 16.26 2.48
N GLN A 196 -9.70 15.18 3.21
CA GLN A 196 -8.72 15.12 4.32
C GLN A 196 -7.65 14.06 4.06
N ASN A 197 -6.43 14.30 4.51
CA ASN A 197 -5.32 13.36 4.38
C ASN A 197 -5.19 12.49 5.64
N ASN A 198 -5.71 11.26 5.59
CA ASN A 198 -5.55 10.26 6.65
C ASN A 198 -4.63 9.10 6.22
N ASN A 199 -3.69 9.38 5.31
CA ASN A 199 -2.73 8.42 4.80
C ASN A 199 -1.73 7.97 5.87
N TYR A 200 -1.09 6.82 5.65
CA TYR A 200 0.05 6.37 6.45
C TYR A 200 1.11 5.67 5.61
N ASN A 201 2.36 5.62 6.08
CA ASN A 201 3.45 5.00 5.34
C ASN A 201 3.45 3.46 5.46
N THR A 202 3.70 2.77 4.35
CA THR A 202 3.91 1.32 4.27
C THR A 202 5.00 1.00 3.23
N MET A 203 5.62 -0.18 3.34
CA MET A 203 6.55 -0.72 2.32
C MET A 203 5.96 -1.91 1.56
N CYS A 204 4.67 -2.20 1.78
CA CYS A 204 3.90 -3.31 1.23
C CYS A 204 2.88 -2.78 0.22
N ALA A 205 2.90 -3.29 -1.01
CA ALA A 205 2.04 -2.83 -2.11
C ALA A 205 0.60 -3.39 -2.06
N GLU A 206 0.32 -4.31 -1.14
CA GLU A 206 -0.99 -4.98 -1.00
C GLU A 206 -1.81 -4.41 0.18
N VAL A 207 -1.46 -3.20 0.66
CA VAL A 207 -2.14 -2.51 1.75
C VAL A 207 -2.62 -1.14 1.26
N ASP A 208 -3.93 -0.92 1.32
CA ASP A 208 -4.59 0.35 1.01
C ASP A 208 -4.27 1.44 2.06
N ASN A 209 -3.05 1.98 2.00
CA ASN A 209 -2.50 2.96 2.95
C ASN A 209 -2.83 4.43 2.61
N ILE A 210 -3.40 4.68 1.42
CA ILE A 210 -4.08 5.94 1.11
C ILE A 210 -5.52 5.82 1.62
N ASN A 211 -5.94 6.83 2.38
CA ASN A 211 -7.26 6.94 2.98
C ASN A 211 -7.66 8.41 2.98
N ILE A 212 -8.52 8.80 2.03
CA ILE A 212 -8.94 10.18 1.80
C ILE A 212 -10.47 10.29 2.02
N PRO A 213 -10.92 10.65 3.23
CA PRO A 213 -12.30 11.01 3.50
C PRO A 213 -12.73 12.23 2.69
N ILE A 214 -13.88 12.15 2.03
CA ILE A 214 -14.50 13.22 1.27
C ILE A 214 -15.78 13.67 1.99
N HIS A 215 -15.75 14.87 2.54
CA HIS A 215 -16.83 15.48 3.29
C HIS A 215 -17.64 16.43 2.42
N HIS A 216 -18.95 16.43 2.61
CA HIS A 216 -19.81 17.44 2.01
C HIS A 216 -21.13 17.62 2.78
N GLU A 217 -21.32 18.80 3.39
CA GLU A 217 -22.48 19.04 4.26
C GLU A 217 -23.82 19.18 3.51
N GLN A 218 -23.80 19.73 2.29
CA GLN A 218 -25.00 20.09 1.52
C GLN A 218 -25.22 19.28 0.22
N ALA A 219 -24.38 18.27 -0.07
CA ALA A 219 -24.48 17.55 -1.32
C ALA A 219 -25.76 16.73 -1.33
N LYS A 220 -26.42 16.68 -2.49
CA LYS A 220 -27.56 15.78 -2.76
C LYS A 220 -27.19 14.70 -3.77
N ARG A 221 -26.07 14.92 -4.46
CA ARG A 221 -25.56 14.09 -5.52
C ARG A 221 -24.04 14.24 -5.63
N TYR A 222 -23.36 13.20 -6.07
CA TYR A 222 -21.97 13.28 -6.54
C TYR A 222 -21.75 12.22 -7.60
N LYS A 223 -20.74 12.42 -8.45
CA LYS A 223 -20.37 11.50 -9.52
C LYS A 223 -18.93 11.07 -9.32
N VAL A 224 -18.67 9.78 -9.45
CA VAL A 224 -17.32 9.22 -9.48
C VAL A 224 -17.11 8.55 -10.83
N THR A 225 -16.03 8.88 -11.52
CA THR A 225 -15.71 8.38 -12.86
C THR A 225 -14.36 7.69 -12.82
N ALA A 226 -14.34 6.38 -13.04
CA ALA A 226 -13.12 5.63 -13.29
C ALA A 226 -12.76 5.71 -14.78
N ILE A 227 -11.52 6.09 -15.07
CA ILE A 227 -10.97 6.23 -16.41
C ILE A 227 -9.66 5.46 -16.51
N HIS A 228 -9.19 5.14 -17.72
CA HIS A 228 -7.85 4.56 -17.90
C HIS A 228 -6.76 5.49 -17.33
N PRO A 229 -5.58 4.97 -16.95
CA PRO A 229 -4.49 5.80 -16.44
C PRO A 229 -4.22 7.01 -17.34
N ALA A 230 -3.84 8.13 -16.71
CA ALA A 230 -3.39 9.34 -17.38
C ALA A 230 -2.18 9.12 -18.32
N TYR A 231 -1.40 8.06 -18.06
CA TYR A 231 -0.31 7.59 -18.91
C TYR A 231 -0.74 6.48 -19.88
N HIS A 232 0.00 6.36 -20.99
CA HIS A 232 -0.07 5.18 -21.84
C HIS A 232 1.04 4.20 -21.48
N SER A 233 0.69 2.93 -21.31
CA SER A 233 1.64 1.82 -21.14
C SER A 233 1.20 0.62 -21.97
N PHE A 234 2.18 -0.15 -22.47
CA PHE A 234 1.95 -1.46 -23.09
C PHE A 234 1.95 -2.60 -22.06
N GLU A 235 2.40 -2.33 -20.83
CA GLU A 235 2.40 -3.32 -19.74
C GLU A 235 1.05 -3.38 -19.03
N ASN A 236 0.69 -4.56 -18.53
CA ASN A 236 -0.49 -4.79 -17.70
C ASN A 236 -0.10 -5.65 -16.48
N THR A 237 0.84 -5.14 -15.68
CA THR A 237 1.29 -5.83 -14.48
C THR A 237 0.17 -5.86 -13.45
N LYS A 238 -0.17 -7.08 -13.01
CA LYS A 238 -1.35 -7.42 -12.18
C LYS A 238 -1.09 -8.61 -11.25
N ILE A 239 0.19 -8.90 -11.01
CA ILE A 239 0.66 -9.95 -10.09
C ILE A 239 0.85 -9.30 -8.72
N HIS A 240 0.39 -9.98 -7.67
CA HIS A 240 0.49 -9.47 -6.31
C HIS A 240 1.94 -9.29 -5.84
N ASP A 241 2.26 -8.16 -5.21
CA ASP A 241 3.57 -7.90 -4.59
C ASP A 241 3.48 -7.94 -3.05
N PHE A 242 3.55 -9.15 -2.52
CA PHE A 242 3.56 -9.40 -1.08
C PHE A 242 4.90 -9.07 -0.39
N LYS A 243 5.86 -8.42 -1.06
CA LYS A 243 7.14 -8.03 -0.45
C LYS A 243 6.91 -7.03 0.68
N ASN A 244 7.59 -7.25 1.81
CA ASN A 244 7.44 -6.49 3.07
C ASN A 244 6.03 -6.51 3.70
N CYS A 245 5.10 -7.33 3.20
CA CYS A 245 3.75 -7.42 3.73
C CYS A 245 3.69 -8.34 4.97
N LYS A 246 3.26 -7.81 6.11
CA LYS A 246 3.10 -8.60 7.36
C LYS A 246 1.87 -9.51 7.38
N GLN A 247 0.91 -9.28 6.48
CA GLN A 247 -0.43 -9.86 6.58
C GLN A 247 -0.57 -11.22 5.90
N THR A 248 0.46 -11.67 5.20
CA THR A 248 0.41 -12.77 4.21
C THR A 248 0.95 -14.10 4.73
N GLU A 249 1.62 -14.12 5.88
CA GLU A 249 2.05 -15.37 6.51
C GLU A 249 0.82 -16.20 6.91
N SER A 250 0.74 -17.42 6.37
CA SER A 250 -0.20 -18.44 6.80
C SER A 250 0.21 -19.04 8.15
N VAL A 251 1.51 -19.15 8.41
CA VAL A 251 2.06 -19.64 9.67
C VAL A 251 2.18 -18.49 10.68
N ILE A 252 1.32 -18.46 11.69
CA ILE A 252 1.35 -17.49 12.79
C ILE A 252 2.45 -17.83 13.80
N PHE A 253 2.68 -19.13 14.02
CA PHE A 253 3.71 -19.65 14.91
C PHE A 253 4.16 -21.02 14.44
N SER A 254 5.46 -21.32 14.56
CA SER A 254 5.98 -22.69 14.41
C SER A 254 7.23 -22.87 15.26
N ILE A 255 7.24 -23.91 16.10
CA ILE A 255 8.43 -24.41 16.79
C ILE A 255 8.65 -25.88 16.45
N ARG A 256 9.92 -26.31 16.41
CA ARG A 256 10.33 -27.69 16.12
C ARG A 256 11.30 -28.22 17.17
N ASN A 257 11.25 -29.52 17.43
CA ASN A 257 12.13 -30.24 18.36
C ASN A 257 12.27 -29.60 19.77
N PHE A 258 11.19 -29.05 20.34
CA PHE A 258 11.21 -28.46 21.68
C PHE A 258 11.05 -29.55 22.76
N PRO A 259 12.05 -29.80 23.63
CA PRO A 259 11.93 -30.75 24.74
C PRO A 259 11.09 -30.16 25.87
N LEU A 260 10.15 -30.93 26.43
CA LEU A 260 9.48 -30.53 27.66
C LEU A 260 10.45 -30.52 28.85
N GLY A 261 10.16 -29.67 29.85
CA GLY A 261 11.08 -29.38 30.96
C GLY A 261 12.16 -28.33 30.69
N GLN A 262 12.28 -27.79 29.47
CA GLN A 262 13.15 -26.64 29.18
C GLN A 262 12.57 -25.32 29.75
N PRO A 263 13.41 -24.37 30.21
CA PRO A 263 12.94 -23.05 30.62
C PRO A 263 12.40 -22.26 29.41
N LEU A 264 11.19 -21.72 29.57
CA LEU A 264 10.54 -20.66 28.80
C LEU A 264 11.14 -20.33 27.40
N PHE A 265 10.48 -20.79 26.33
CA PHE A 265 10.75 -20.23 25.00
C PHE A 265 10.02 -18.89 24.85
N SER A 266 10.72 -17.86 24.38
CA SER A 266 10.16 -16.53 24.12
C SER A 266 10.77 -15.93 22.85
N SER A 267 9.93 -15.54 21.89
CA SER A 267 10.34 -14.87 20.65
C SER A 267 9.20 -14.02 20.11
N ASN A 268 9.48 -12.79 19.65
CA ASN A 268 8.50 -11.89 19.01
C ASN A 268 7.17 -11.72 19.77
N GLY A 269 7.21 -11.66 21.11
CA GLY A 269 6.01 -11.54 21.96
C GLY A 269 5.21 -12.85 22.14
N ILE A 270 5.62 -13.93 21.49
CA ILE A 270 5.13 -15.29 21.68
C ILE A 270 5.91 -15.94 22.82
N VAL A 271 5.21 -16.57 23.77
CA VAL A 271 5.79 -17.14 24.99
C VAL A 271 5.23 -18.55 25.21
N LEU A 272 6.09 -19.56 25.15
CA LEU A 272 5.77 -20.97 25.39
C LEU A 272 6.41 -21.44 26.69
N ARG A 273 5.62 -22.03 27.60
CA ARG A 273 6.12 -22.58 28.87
C ARG A 273 5.38 -23.83 29.30
N GLU A 274 6.05 -24.65 30.09
CA GLU A 274 5.38 -25.61 30.95
C GLU A 274 4.80 -24.89 32.19
N ALA A 275 3.60 -25.27 32.59
CA ALA A 275 2.89 -24.80 33.77
C ALA A 275 2.20 -26.00 34.46
N ARG A 276 1.69 -25.78 35.67
CA ARG A 276 0.81 -26.74 36.35
C ARG A 276 -0.56 -26.12 36.59
N TYR A 277 -1.62 -26.86 36.26
CA TYR A 277 -3.01 -26.47 36.52
C TYR A 277 -3.75 -27.66 37.10
N LEU A 278 -4.32 -27.50 38.30
CA LEU A 278 -4.95 -28.60 39.06
C LEU A 278 -4.06 -29.86 39.12
N SER A 279 -2.79 -29.67 39.50
CA SER A 279 -1.69 -30.66 39.49
C SER A 279 -1.22 -31.18 38.13
N ARG A 280 -2.03 -31.09 37.07
CA ARG A 280 -1.68 -31.55 35.72
C ARG A 280 -0.62 -30.69 35.05
N ARG A 281 0.32 -31.33 34.35
CA ARG A 281 1.27 -30.65 33.45
C ARG A 281 0.51 -30.03 32.29
N THR A 282 0.78 -28.76 32.02
CA THR A 282 0.13 -28.00 30.96
C THR A 282 1.19 -27.28 30.14
N ILE A 283 1.19 -27.48 28.82
CA ILE A 283 1.97 -26.67 27.89
C ILE A 283 1.12 -25.44 27.60
N LEU A 284 1.59 -24.23 27.94
CA LEU A 284 0.89 -22.97 27.71
C LEU A 284 1.67 -22.12 26.71
N LEU A 285 1.00 -21.73 25.62
CA LEU A 285 1.51 -20.77 24.65
C LEU A 285 0.66 -19.49 24.75
N LYS A 286 1.31 -18.34 24.91
CA LYS A 286 0.74 -17.00 24.83
C LYS A 286 1.22 -16.33 23.54
N PHE A 287 0.33 -15.64 22.82
CA PHE A 287 0.69 -14.86 21.62
C PHE A 287 -0.27 -13.67 21.44
N TYR A 288 0.04 -12.80 20.48
CA TYR A 288 -0.79 -11.66 20.09
C TYR A 288 -1.09 -11.74 18.59
N MET A 289 -2.22 -11.17 18.16
CA MET A 289 -2.57 -11.03 16.75
C MET A 289 -2.84 -9.57 16.40
N GLU A 290 -2.66 -9.21 15.14
CA GLU A 290 -3.14 -7.93 14.60
C GLU A 290 -4.55 -8.11 14.03
N GLY A 291 -5.37 -7.06 14.11
CA GLY A 291 -6.77 -7.08 13.69
C GLY A 291 -7.16 -5.84 12.88
N PRO A 292 -8.45 -5.65 12.57
CA PRO A 292 -8.90 -4.71 11.53
C PRO A 292 -8.52 -3.25 11.77
N ILE A 293 -8.31 -2.85 13.02
CA ILE A 293 -7.78 -1.53 13.43
C ILE A 293 -6.38 -1.26 12.84
N LYS A 294 -5.63 -2.31 12.52
CA LYS A 294 -4.31 -2.29 11.85
C LYS A 294 -4.38 -2.73 10.37
N ASP A 295 -5.55 -2.63 9.75
CA ASP A 295 -5.88 -3.16 8.41
C ASP A 295 -5.66 -4.68 8.23
N SER A 296 -5.50 -5.44 9.32
CA SER A 296 -5.21 -6.87 9.29
C SER A 296 -6.46 -7.69 9.62
N VAL A 297 -6.67 -8.82 8.94
CA VAL A 297 -7.74 -9.78 9.29
C VAL A 297 -7.22 -10.97 10.11
N ASN A 298 -5.96 -10.94 10.55
CA ASN A 298 -5.33 -12.09 11.22
C ASN A 298 -6.04 -12.54 12.50
N SER A 299 -6.58 -11.61 13.32
CA SER A 299 -7.37 -11.93 14.51
C SER A 299 -8.81 -12.37 14.24
N GLU A 300 -9.28 -12.22 13.00
CA GLU A 300 -10.64 -12.51 12.60
C GLU A 300 -10.74 -13.89 11.92
N ILE A 301 -9.71 -14.31 11.19
CA ILE A 301 -9.62 -15.66 10.60
C ILE A 301 -9.21 -16.68 11.67
N GLY A 302 -9.88 -17.84 11.66
CA GLY A 302 -9.61 -19.00 12.50
C GLY A 302 -8.24 -19.63 12.23
N SER A 303 -7.92 -20.70 12.96
CA SER A 303 -6.58 -21.30 12.90
C SER A 303 -6.56 -22.80 13.08
N ASP A 304 -5.70 -23.46 12.31
CA ASP A 304 -5.32 -24.85 12.49
C ASP A 304 -4.12 -24.94 13.45
N ILE A 305 -4.30 -25.75 14.49
CA ILE A 305 -3.31 -25.96 15.56
C ILE A 305 -2.73 -27.35 15.38
N HIS A 306 -1.53 -27.44 14.81
CA HIS A 306 -0.86 -28.70 14.55
C HIS A 306 0.07 -29.04 15.70
N LEU A 307 -0.11 -30.21 16.32
CA LEU A 307 0.82 -30.77 17.30
C LEU A 307 1.36 -32.11 16.82
N GLN A 308 2.68 -32.24 16.81
CA GLN A 308 3.40 -33.50 16.60
C GLN A 308 4.35 -33.72 17.77
N VAL A 309 4.32 -34.91 18.35
CA VAL A 309 5.04 -35.26 19.58
C VAL A 309 5.78 -36.59 19.43
N SER A 310 6.94 -36.72 20.06
CA SER A 310 7.75 -37.96 20.03
C SER A 310 8.81 -37.95 21.14
N PRO A 311 9.17 -39.09 21.75
CA PRO A 311 8.55 -40.40 21.62
C PRO A 311 7.29 -40.53 22.51
N ILE A 312 6.31 -41.30 22.06
CA ILE A 312 5.20 -41.78 22.90
C ILE A 312 5.39 -43.27 23.16
N LYS A 313 5.35 -43.67 24.43
CA LYS A 313 5.51 -45.07 24.87
C LYS A 313 4.19 -45.73 25.28
N PHE A 314 3.19 -44.93 25.65
CA PHE A 314 1.88 -45.38 26.14
C PHE A 314 0.80 -44.45 25.61
N ASN A 315 -0.42 -44.97 25.41
CA ASN A 315 -1.55 -44.17 24.96
C ASN A 315 -1.79 -42.98 25.90
N THR A 316 -1.90 -41.80 25.29
CA THR A 316 -1.85 -40.50 25.99
C THR A 316 -3.00 -39.62 25.55
N ASP A 317 -3.89 -39.25 26.47
CA ASP A 317 -4.96 -38.30 26.17
C ASP A 317 -4.48 -36.87 26.38
N ILE A 318 -4.36 -36.10 25.31
CA ILE A 318 -4.04 -34.67 25.35
C ILE A 318 -5.32 -33.86 25.17
N THR A 319 -5.61 -32.95 26.09
CA THR A 319 -6.74 -32.02 25.95
C THR A 319 -6.23 -30.68 25.45
N PHE A 320 -6.73 -30.23 24.30
CA PHE A 320 -6.48 -28.88 23.79
C PHE A 320 -7.49 -27.90 24.39
N SER A 321 -7.07 -26.68 24.66
CA SER A 321 -7.96 -25.58 25.03
C SER A 321 -7.41 -24.25 24.55
N PHE A 322 -8.28 -23.28 24.30
CA PHE A 322 -7.91 -21.95 23.82
C PHE A 322 -8.65 -20.84 24.57
N TYR A 323 -8.07 -19.64 24.53
CA TYR A 323 -8.55 -18.43 25.16
C TYR A 323 -8.26 -17.24 24.23
N GLY A 324 -9.28 -16.43 23.97
CA GLY A 324 -9.18 -15.29 23.05
C GLY A 324 -10.24 -14.23 23.35
N ARG A 325 -10.94 -13.75 22.31
CA ARG A 325 -11.92 -12.64 22.36
C ARG A 325 -12.99 -12.79 23.44
N THR A 326 -13.47 -14.01 23.67
CA THR A 326 -14.50 -14.34 24.68
C THR A 326 -14.03 -14.20 26.13
N GLN A 327 -12.71 -14.05 26.36
CA GLN A 327 -12.05 -14.05 27.67
C GLN A 327 -12.40 -15.28 28.55
N ARG A 328 -12.71 -16.41 27.90
CA ARG A 328 -13.05 -17.70 28.54
C ARG A 328 -12.26 -18.83 27.90
N TRP A 329 -11.87 -19.82 28.70
CA TRP A 329 -11.26 -21.04 28.19
C TRP A 329 -12.32 -21.93 27.54
N ILE A 330 -12.06 -22.35 26.31
CA ILE A 330 -12.86 -23.34 25.58
C ILE A 330 -11.97 -24.57 25.40
N SER A 331 -12.45 -25.72 25.87
CA SER A 331 -11.73 -27.01 25.85
C SER A 331 -12.37 -27.97 24.87
N THR A 332 -11.55 -28.73 24.13
CA THR A 332 -12.04 -29.83 23.28
C THR A 332 -12.16 -31.12 24.08
N SER A 333 -12.79 -32.13 23.49
CA SER A 333 -12.62 -33.52 23.94
C SER A 333 -11.12 -33.90 23.93
N PRO A 334 -10.66 -34.75 24.85
CA PRO A 334 -9.29 -35.28 24.83
C PRO A 334 -9.04 -36.11 23.56
N ILE A 335 -7.81 -36.05 23.05
CA ILE A 335 -7.38 -36.83 21.90
C ILE A 335 -6.29 -37.80 22.34
N THR A 336 -6.53 -39.09 22.15
CA THR A 336 -5.51 -40.13 22.37
C THR A 336 -4.44 -40.08 21.28
N PHE A 337 -3.19 -39.94 21.70
CA PHE A 337 -1.98 -40.14 20.92
C PHE A 337 -1.35 -41.49 21.28
N SER A 338 -0.75 -42.17 20.30
CA SER A 338 -0.13 -43.49 20.42
C SER A 338 1.14 -43.58 19.56
N THR A 339 1.80 -44.73 19.52
CA THR A 339 2.93 -44.99 18.59
C THR A 339 2.56 -44.76 17.12
N ASP A 340 1.32 -45.07 16.76
CA ASP A 340 0.81 -44.98 15.38
C ASP A 340 0.14 -43.63 15.10
N LYS A 341 -0.11 -42.83 16.15
CA LYS A 341 -0.77 -41.52 16.09
C LYS A 341 0.01 -40.50 16.92
N LEU A 342 1.12 -40.03 16.33
CA LEU A 342 2.04 -39.05 16.91
C LEU A 342 1.70 -37.59 16.57
N GLN A 343 0.64 -37.35 15.77
CA GLN A 343 0.24 -36.01 15.33
C GLN A 343 -1.27 -35.81 15.32
N HIS A 344 -1.71 -34.57 15.52
CA HIS A 344 -3.11 -34.17 15.38
C HIS A 344 -3.22 -32.67 15.05
N THR A 345 -4.37 -32.28 14.48
CA THR A 345 -4.74 -30.90 14.16
C THR A 345 -6.06 -30.58 14.83
N TRP A 346 -6.12 -29.50 15.61
CA TRP A 346 -7.37 -28.92 16.09
C TRP A 346 -7.72 -27.68 15.26
N ASN A 347 -8.98 -27.51 14.89
CA ASN A 347 -9.44 -26.27 14.25
C ASN A 347 -9.97 -25.30 15.32
N VAL A 348 -9.59 -24.03 15.22
CA VAL A 348 -10.11 -22.93 16.03
C VAL A 348 -10.96 -22.03 15.12
N PRO A 349 -12.24 -21.76 15.47
CA PRO A 349 -13.15 -20.97 14.62
C PRO A 349 -12.71 -19.53 14.36
N ASP A 350 -13.29 -18.94 13.31
CA ASP A 350 -13.22 -17.49 13.06
C ASP A 350 -13.70 -16.67 14.26
N PHE A 351 -13.25 -15.42 14.33
CA PHE A 351 -13.54 -14.46 15.40
C PHE A 351 -13.16 -14.91 16.83
N THR A 352 -12.46 -16.05 16.97
CA THR A 352 -11.97 -16.53 18.27
C THR A 352 -10.90 -15.63 18.85
N TRP A 353 -9.96 -15.17 18.02
CA TRP A 353 -8.78 -14.48 18.50
C TRP A 353 -9.05 -13.00 18.80
N SER A 354 -8.26 -12.46 19.71
CA SER A 354 -8.27 -11.06 20.12
C SER A 354 -7.09 -10.32 19.50
N SER A 355 -7.34 -9.10 19.03
CA SER A 355 -6.31 -8.14 18.59
C SER A 355 -5.94 -7.10 19.66
N THR A 356 -6.68 -7.06 20.77
CA THR A 356 -6.50 -6.07 21.86
C THR A 356 -6.01 -6.69 23.17
N SER A 357 -6.15 -8.02 23.32
CA SER A 357 -5.70 -8.79 24.48
C SER A 357 -4.80 -9.95 24.04
N PRO A 358 -3.92 -10.48 24.90
CA PRO A 358 -3.20 -11.70 24.60
C PRO A 358 -4.16 -12.88 24.38
N ASN A 359 -3.79 -13.74 23.44
CA ASN A 359 -4.42 -15.04 23.19
C ASN A 359 -3.59 -16.12 23.85
N TYR A 360 -4.24 -17.24 24.21
CA TYR A 360 -3.57 -18.40 24.76
C TYR A 360 -4.10 -19.68 24.14
N ILE A 361 -3.21 -20.66 23.97
CA ILE A 361 -3.58 -22.07 23.85
C ILE A 361 -2.90 -22.88 24.95
N SER A 362 -3.55 -23.95 25.37
CA SER A 362 -3.02 -24.90 26.32
C SER A 362 -3.22 -26.34 25.86
N PHE A 363 -2.20 -27.16 26.12
CA PHE A 363 -2.28 -28.62 26.00
C PHE A 363 -2.13 -29.21 27.39
N ILE A 364 -3.21 -29.78 27.92
CA ILE A 364 -3.24 -30.43 29.23
C ILE A 364 -2.82 -31.88 29.03
N LEU A 365 -1.76 -32.28 29.72
CA LEU A 365 -1.21 -33.63 29.72
C LEU A 365 -1.70 -34.40 30.98
N PRO A 366 -1.80 -35.73 30.94
CA PRO A 366 -2.19 -36.52 32.10
C PRO A 366 -1.05 -36.60 33.13
N ASP A 367 -1.39 -36.82 34.41
CA ASP A 367 -0.46 -36.72 35.54
C ASP A 367 0.69 -37.74 35.53
N ASN A 368 0.52 -38.84 34.79
CA ASN A 368 1.51 -39.91 34.64
C ASN A 368 2.61 -39.61 33.57
N PHE A 369 2.72 -38.38 33.09
CA PHE A 369 3.65 -38.02 32.01
C PHE A 369 5.13 -38.00 32.40
N THR A 370 5.94 -38.74 31.65
CA THR A 370 7.41 -38.74 31.78
C THR A 370 8.04 -37.49 31.15
N THR A 371 9.21 -37.11 31.66
CA THR A 371 9.95 -35.89 31.27
C THR A 371 10.63 -35.94 29.90
N THR A 372 10.44 -37.00 29.11
CA THR A 372 11.20 -37.25 27.87
C THR A 372 10.47 -36.90 26.58
N LEU A 373 9.28 -36.30 26.64
CA LEU A 373 8.51 -35.94 25.44
C LEU A 373 9.12 -34.71 24.75
N ILE A 374 9.32 -34.81 23.43
CA ILE A 374 9.72 -33.70 22.56
C ILE A 374 8.53 -33.31 21.69
N ILE A 375 8.18 -32.02 21.70
CA ILE A 375 7.31 -31.43 20.69
C ILE A 375 8.12 -31.37 19.38
N LYS A 376 7.88 -32.32 18.47
CA LYS A 376 8.54 -32.38 17.17
C LYS A 376 8.13 -31.22 16.27
N ARG A 377 6.85 -30.87 16.30
CA ARG A 377 6.28 -29.64 15.71
C ARG A 377 5.13 -29.17 16.59
N LEU A 378 5.08 -27.86 16.85
CA LEU A 378 3.85 -27.18 17.24
C LEU A 378 3.74 -25.96 16.34
N SER A 379 2.67 -25.87 15.55
CA SER A 379 2.39 -24.68 14.74
C SER A 379 0.94 -24.20 14.88
N ILE A 380 0.78 -22.88 14.77
CA ILE A 380 -0.49 -22.19 14.58
C ILE A 380 -0.46 -21.69 13.15
N GLU A 381 -1.41 -22.12 12.34
CA GLU A 381 -1.53 -21.74 10.94
C GLU A 381 -2.94 -21.18 10.74
N LYS A 382 -3.11 -20.12 9.93
CA LYS A 382 -4.45 -19.64 9.56
C LYS A 382 -5.19 -20.79 8.89
N ARG A 383 -6.47 -20.96 9.21
CA ARG A 383 -7.29 -21.97 8.53
C ARG A 383 -7.27 -21.71 7.02
N GLN A 384 -7.32 -22.78 6.23
CA GLN A 384 -7.51 -22.62 4.78
C GLN A 384 -8.87 -21.95 4.52
N VAL A 385 -8.88 -20.98 3.60
CA VAL A 385 -10.09 -20.26 3.17
C VAL A 385 -10.52 -20.82 1.82
N ARG A 386 -11.78 -21.19 1.66
CA ARG A 386 -12.31 -21.70 0.38
C ARG A 386 -12.26 -20.59 -0.68
N PRO A 387 -11.98 -20.91 -1.96
CA PRO A 387 -12.05 -19.93 -3.05
C PRO A 387 -13.46 -19.34 -3.17
N ASP A 388 -13.57 -18.06 -3.51
CA ASP A 388 -14.83 -17.35 -3.80
C ASP A 388 -15.73 -18.16 -4.77
N ILE A 389 -17.02 -18.31 -4.44
CA ILE A 389 -18.01 -18.97 -5.33
C ILE A 389 -18.90 -17.88 -5.94
N PRO A 390 -18.76 -17.58 -7.25
CA PRO A 390 -19.66 -16.70 -7.97
C PRO A 390 -20.96 -17.43 -8.33
N PHE A 391 -22.06 -16.68 -8.38
CA PHE A 391 -23.35 -17.16 -8.84
C PHE A 391 -24.11 -16.07 -9.59
N LYS A 392 -24.73 -16.45 -10.72
CA LYS A 392 -25.46 -15.51 -11.59
C LYS A 392 -26.83 -15.17 -11.00
N MET A 393 -27.04 -13.91 -10.64
CA MET A 393 -28.32 -13.39 -10.15
C MET A 393 -29.24 -12.99 -11.31
N PHE A 394 -28.68 -12.31 -12.30
CA PHE A 394 -29.41 -11.81 -13.48
C PHE A 394 -28.48 -11.73 -14.70
N SER A 395 -29.04 -11.86 -15.90
CA SER A 395 -28.30 -11.70 -17.16
C SER A 395 -29.25 -11.38 -18.30
N ASN A 396 -28.83 -10.46 -19.17
CA ASN A 396 -29.45 -10.16 -20.46
C ASN A 396 -28.35 -9.71 -21.44
N ASP A 397 -28.71 -9.28 -22.65
CA ASP A 397 -27.77 -8.86 -23.70
C ASP A 397 -26.95 -7.59 -23.38
N ARG A 398 -27.23 -6.92 -22.25
CA ARG A 398 -26.57 -5.67 -21.83
C ARG A 398 -25.73 -5.80 -20.56
N LEU A 399 -26.10 -6.70 -19.64
CA LEU A 399 -25.38 -6.90 -18.38
C LEU A 399 -25.49 -8.33 -17.85
N ILE A 400 -24.47 -8.73 -17.09
CA ILE A 400 -24.53 -9.85 -16.15
C ILE A 400 -24.35 -9.27 -14.74
N LEU A 401 -25.25 -9.62 -13.83
CA LEU A 401 -25.10 -9.41 -12.39
C LEU A 401 -24.76 -10.76 -11.75
N GLU A 402 -23.62 -10.80 -11.07
CA GLU A 402 -23.19 -11.93 -10.25
C GLU A 402 -23.12 -11.52 -8.78
N GLY A 403 -23.58 -12.40 -7.90
CA GLY A 403 -23.22 -12.39 -6.48
C GLY A 403 -22.03 -13.30 -6.23
N VAL A 404 -21.35 -13.09 -5.12
CA VAL A 404 -20.24 -13.96 -4.68
C VAL A 404 -20.40 -14.29 -3.20
N ASP A 405 -20.34 -15.58 -2.87
CA ASP A 405 -20.28 -16.14 -1.51
C ASP A 405 -18.81 -16.44 -1.17
N LYS A 406 -18.29 -15.78 -0.13
CA LYS A 406 -16.94 -15.91 0.40
C LYS A 406 -16.94 -16.77 1.65
N ASP A 407 -15.94 -17.62 1.79
CA ASP A 407 -15.78 -18.48 2.96
C ASP A 407 -15.26 -17.74 4.21
N PHE A 408 -14.74 -16.53 4.05
CA PHE A 408 -14.47 -15.63 5.16
C PHE A 408 -14.81 -14.19 4.78
N TRP A 409 -15.60 -13.55 5.64
CA TRP A 409 -15.96 -12.14 5.56
C TRP A 409 -15.62 -11.46 6.89
N TRP A 410 -14.96 -10.30 6.83
CA TRP A 410 -14.28 -9.71 7.99
C TRP A 410 -15.16 -8.92 8.98
N PRO A 411 -16.32 -8.34 8.60
CA PRO A 411 -17.28 -7.80 9.55
C PRO A 411 -17.85 -8.93 10.42
N GLN A 412 -17.81 -8.76 11.75
CA GLN A 412 -18.19 -9.80 12.72
C GLN A 412 -19.69 -10.16 12.71
N ASN A 413 -20.53 -9.39 12.03
CA ASN A 413 -21.96 -9.66 12.02
C ASN A 413 -22.29 -10.77 11.01
N ASN A 414 -22.96 -11.84 11.47
CA ASN A 414 -23.59 -12.86 10.61
C ASN A 414 -24.72 -12.30 9.71
N ASP A 415 -25.04 -11.02 9.90
CA ASP A 415 -25.79 -10.18 8.99
C ASP A 415 -25.20 -10.27 7.58
N ARG A 416 -25.87 -10.94 6.65
CA ARG A 416 -25.49 -10.99 5.22
C ARG A 416 -26.20 -9.88 4.44
N MET A 417 -25.63 -9.47 3.31
CA MET A 417 -26.28 -8.53 2.40
C MET A 417 -27.38 -9.24 1.61
N THR A 418 -28.61 -8.75 1.73
CA THR A 418 -29.72 -9.19 0.88
C THR A 418 -29.71 -8.41 -0.44
N VAL A 419 -29.93 -9.08 -1.57
CA VAL A 419 -29.97 -8.46 -2.89
C VAL A 419 -31.22 -8.91 -3.62
N LYS A 420 -32.00 -7.94 -4.12
CA LYS A 420 -33.26 -8.17 -4.81
C LYS A 420 -33.19 -7.66 -6.25
N VAL A 421 -33.45 -8.53 -7.22
CA VAL A 421 -33.47 -8.18 -8.65
C VAL A 421 -34.89 -7.79 -9.05
N MET A 422 -35.14 -6.48 -9.15
CA MET A 422 -36.48 -5.91 -9.23
C MET A 422 -37.28 -6.37 -10.47
N GLU A 423 -36.62 -6.58 -11.62
CA GLU A 423 -37.27 -7.11 -12.83
C GLU A 423 -37.78 -8.56 -12.69
N THR A 424 -37.25 -9.32 -11.74
CA THR A 424 -37.58 -10.76 -11.57
C THR A 424 -38.28 -11.07 -10.25
N GLY A 425 -38.24 -10.14 -9.28
CA GLY A 425 -38.69 -10.34 -7.91
C GLY A 425 -37.82 -11.31 -7.09
N LYS A 426 -36.76 -11.89 -7.67
CA LYS A 426 -35.85 -12.81 -6.97
C LYS A 426 -35.01 -12.08 -5.93
N GLU A 427 -34.79 -12.76 -4.81
CA GLU A 427 -34.06 -12.27 -3.65
C GLU A 427 -32.97 -13.29 -3.29
N PHE A 428 -31.81 -12.79 -2.85
CA PHE A 428 -30.61 -13.57 -2.54
C PHE A 428 -30.03 -13.05 -1.23
N ASP A 429 -29.79 -13.92 -0.25
CA ASP A 429 -29.37 -13.59 1.12
C ASP A 429 -27.97 -14.14 1.49
N TYR A 430 -27.17 -14.48 0.46
CA TYR A 430 -25.87 -15.14 0.58
C TYR A 430 -24.77 -14.53 -0.30
N ALA A 431 -24.91 -13.24 -0.66
CA ALA A 431 -23.85 -12.50 -1.35
C ALA A 431 -23.08 -11.63 -0.35
N ASP A 432 -21.76 -11.82 -0.24
CA ASP A 432 -20.89 -10.87 0.47
C ASP A 432 -20.53 -9.67 -0.43
N TYR A 433 -20.56 -9.88 -1.75
CA TYR A 433 -20.37 -8.82 -2.74
C TYR A 433 -21.01 -9.13 -4.10
N LEU A 434 -21.21 -8.08 -4.88
CA LEU A 434 -21.75 -8.11 -6.23
C LEU A 434 -20.69 -7.73 -7.26
N ARG A 435 -20.84 -8.26 -8.47
CA ARG A 435 -20.06 -7.89 -9.66
C ARG A 435 -21.00 -7.61 -10.82
N ILE A 436 -20.71 -6.57 -11.61
CA ILE A 436 -21.43 -6.29 -12.85
C ILE A 436 -20.48 -6.38 -14.03
N TYR A 437 -20.88 -7.14 -15.04
CA TYR A 437 -20.20 -7.27 -16.32
C TYR A 437 -21.06 -6.70 -17.44
N ILE A 438 -20.43 -6.10 -18.45
CA ILE A 438 -21.07 -5.60 -19.68
C ILE A 438 -20.37 -6.15 -20.94
N PRO A 439 -21.02 -6.20 -22.11
CA PRO A 439 -20.39 -6.73 -23.33
C PRO A 439 -19.27 -5.82 -23.83
N VAL A 440 -18.20 -6.42 -24.37
CA VAL A 440 -17.05 -5.69 -24.91
C VAL A 440 -17.37 -5.19 -26.35
N PRO A 441 -17.30 -3.87 -26.65
CA PRO A 441 -17.81 -3.33 -27.92
C PRO A 441 -17.16 -3.89 -29.20
N TRP A 442 -15.89 -4.30 -29.13
CA TRP A 442 -15.12 -4.85 -30.26
C TRP A 442 -14.96 -6.38 -30.20
N ASN A 443 -15.60 -7.06 -29.23
CA ASN A 443 -15.62 -8.52 -29.15
C ASN A 443 -16.96 -9.01 -28.62
N SER A 444 -17.85 -9.41 -29.53
CA SER A 444 -19.22 -9.87 -29.25
C SER A 444 -19.33 -11.16 -28.43
N ILE A 445 -18.22 -11.84 -28.13
CA ILE A 445 -18.17 -13.05 -27.30
C ILE A 445 -17.79 -12.70 -25.84
N ASN A 446 -17.13 -11.55 -25.62
CA ASN A 446 -16.51 -11.23 -24.33
C ASN A 446 -17.33 -10.27 -23.48
N TRP A 447 -17.19 -10.46 -22.16
CA TRP A 447 -17.76 -9.62 -21.11
C TRP A 447 -16.62 -9.00 -20.30
N CYS A 448 -16.74 -7.72 -19.94
CA CYS A 448 -15.79 -6.99 -19.11
C CYS A 448 -16.45 -6.66 -17.77
N GLN A 449 -15.74 -6.91 -16.66
CA GLN A 449 -16.16 -6.50 -15.32
C GLN A 449 -15.93 -5.00 -15.17
N ILE A 450 -16.99 -4.23 -14.88
CA ILE A 450 -16.90 -2.77 -14.75
C ILE A 450 -17.18 -2.25 -13.34
N PHE A 451 -17.71 -3.11 -12.46
CA PHE A 451 -18.16 -2.69 -11.14
C PHE A 451 -18.15 -3.84 -10.13
N VAL A 452 -17.81 -3.50 -8.89
CA VAL A 452 -17.91 -4.34 -7.69
C VAL A 452 -18.46 -3.49 -6.55
N ILE A 453 -19.38 -4.06 -5.77
CA ILE A 453 -19.76 -3.52 -4.45
C ILE A 453 -19.77 -4.63 -3.41
N TYR A 454 -19.06 -4.41 -2.33
CA TYR A 454 -18.97 -5.29 -1.17
C TYR A 454 -19.97 -4.86 -0.10
N GLN A 455 -20.40 -5.81 0.74
CA GLN A 455 -21.25 -5.53 1.89
C GLN A 455 -20.68 -4.44 2.81
N ASP A 456 -19.36 -4.31 2.92
CA ASP A 456 -18.71 -3.32 3.79
C ASP A 456 -18.74 -1.89 3.20
N GLY A 457 -19.51 -1.67 2.13
CA GLY A 457 -19.65 -0.39 1.43
C GLY A 457 -18.49 -0.10 0.47
N ASN A 458 -17.48 -0.96 0.42
CA ASN A 458 -16.37 -0.84 -0.52
C ASN A 458 -16.87 -1.06 -1.96
N VAL A 459 -16.46 -0.19 -2.87
CA VAL A 459 -16.82 -0.14 -4.27
C VAL A 459 -15.56 -0.04 -5.09
N ARG A 460 -15.50 -0.79 -6.20
CA ARG A 460 -14.43 -0.71 -7.18
C ARG A 460 -15.04 -0.62 -8.58
N ILE A 461 -14.53 0.29 -9.40
CA ILE A 461 -15.08 0.60 -10.73
C ILE A 461 -13.96 0.41 -11.75
N LEU A 462 -14.27 -0.10 -12.95
CA LEU A 462 -13.34 -0.13 -14.08
C LEU A 462 -13.98 0.54 -15.30
N PRO A 463 -13.23 1.30 -16.12
CA PRO A 463 -13.57 1.50 -17.51
C PRO A 463 -13.58 0.14 -18.24
N ILE A 464 -14.16 0.08 -19.44
CA ILE A 464 -14.09 -1.13 -20.26
C ILE A 464 -12.60 -1.44 -20.53
N THR A 465 -12.14 -2.66 -20.25
CA THR A 465 -10.79 -3.17 -20.59
C THR A 465 -10.38 -2.70 -21.99
N PRO A 466 -9.16 -2.19 -22.27
CA PRO A 466 -8.79 -1.73 -23.63
C PRO A 466 -8.75 -2.86 -24.69
N PRO A 467 -8.82 -2.52 -26.00
CA PRO A 467 -8.59 -3.49 -27.07
C PRO A 467 -7.22 -4.18 -26.95
N GLY A 468 -7.20 -5.51 -27.10
CA GLY A 468 -5.98 -6.32 -26.96
C GLY A 468 -5.60 -6.71 -25.52
N VAL A 469 -6.29 -6.18 -24.51
CA VAL A 469 -6.09 -6.54 -23.10
C VAL A 469 -7.19 -7.52 -22.66
N ASP A 470 -6.85 -8.47 -21.77
CA ASP A 470 -7.77 -9.49 -21.24
C ASP A 470 -8.62 -8.96 -20.08
N TRP A 471 -7.98 -8.41 -19.05
CA TRP A 471 -8.60 -7.71 -17.93
C TRP A 471 -7.60 -6.74 -17.28
N ILE A 472 -8.11 -5.68 -16.67
CA ILE A 472 -7.33 -4.69 -15.94
C ILE A 472 -7.62 -4.77 -14.43
N PRO A 473 -6.61 -4.59 -13.56
CA PRO A 473 -6.80 -4.61 -12.11
C PRO A 473 -7.55 -3.36 -11.62
N PHE A 474 -8.23 -3.44 -10.49
CA PHE A 474 -8.96 -2.29 -9.93
C PHE A 474 -8.06 -1.20 -9.33
N GLY A 475 -6.92 -1.61 -8.77
CA GLY A 475 -6.08 -0.74 -7.95
C GLY A 475 -6.86 -0.08 -6.81
N SER A 476 -7.14 1.22 -6.98
CA SER A 476 -7.90 2.04 -6.04
C SER A 476 -9.36 1.60 -5.83
N SER A 477 -9.95 2.04 -4.72
CA SER A 477 -11.31 1.74 -4.31
C SER A 477 -11.98 2.90 -3.57
N LEU A 478 -13.28 2.78 -3.32
CA LEU A 478 -14.13 3.81 -2.74
C LEU A 478 -14.97 3.17 -1.63
N VAL A 479 -15.30 3.88 -0.56
CA VAL A 479 -16.35 3.45 0.39
C VAL A 479 -17.52 4.41 0.28
N VAL A 480 -18.67 3.90 -0.15
CA VAL A 480 -19.91 4.67 -0.31
C VAL A 480 -20.71 4.63 1.00
N GLY A 481 -21.17 5.80 1.46
CA GLY A 481 -21.87 5.96 2.73
C GLY A 481 -20.96 6.45 3.85
N GLU A 482 -21.58 6.73 5.01
CA GLU A 482 -20.86 7.27 6.16
C GLU A 482 -19.82 6.29 6.71
N THR A 483 -18.59 6.76 6.90
CA THR A 483 -17.49 5.98 7.50
C THR A 483 -16.89 6.69 8.72
N ASN A 484 -16.14 5.96 9.55
CA ASN A 484 -15.26 6.57 10.54
C ASN A 484 -13.93 6.96 9.85
N PRO A 485 -13.61 8.25 9.67
CA PRO A 485 -12.42 8.69 8.94
C PRO A 485 -11.10 8.29 9.63
N PHE A 486 -11.12 8.03 10.94
CA PHE A 486 -9.95 7.63 11.73
C PHE A 486 -9.73 6.11 11.78
N SER A 487 -10.63 5.31 11.18
CA SER A 487 -10.37 3.88 11.01
C SER A 487 -9.33 3.68 9.90
N ARG A 488 -8.34 2.81 10.10
CA ARG A 488 -7.47 2.38 9.00
C ARG A 488 -8.25 1.63 7.92
N ARG A 489 -9.19 0.80 8.36
CA ARG A 489 -10.18 0.12 7.51
C ARG A 489 -11.56 0.78 7.68
N PRO A 490 -11.85 1.90 6.99
CA PRO A 490 -13.19 2.48 6.99
C PRO A 490 -14.16 1.57 6.23
N TYR A 491 -15.41 1.54 6.66
CA TYR A 491 -16.48 0.76 6.06
C TYR A 491 -17.84 1.41 6.33
N SER A 492 -18.85 1.08 5.52
CA SER A 492 -20.24 1.48 5.70
C SER A 492 -21.16 0.30 5.36
N ALA A 493 -21.52 -0.51 6.37
CA ALA A 493 -22.13 -1.81 6.17
C ALA A 493 -23.53 -1.73 5.50
N ILE A 494 -23.68 -2.39 4.36
CA ILE A 494 -24.90 -2.53 3.56
C ILE A 494 -25.71 -3.72 4.06
N ARG A 495 -27.00 -3.49 4.31
CA ARG A 495 -27.98 -4.53 4.67
C ARG A 495 -28.70 -5.08 3.45
N HIS A 496 -29.08 -4.20 2.53
CA HIS A 496 -29.95 -4.55 1.41
C HIS A 496 -29.61 -3.75 0.16
N ILE A 497 -29.76 -4.37 -1.02
CA ILE A 497 -29.70 -3.73 -2.33
C ILE A 497 -30.92 -4.13 -3.17
N ASP A 498 -31.70 -3.15 -3.63
CA ASP A 498 -32.65 -3.33 -4.73
C ASP A 498 -31.94 -2.99 -6.06
N PHE A 499 -31.76 -4.00 -6.93
CA PHE A 499 -31.12 -3.85 -8.24
C PHE A 499 -32.15 -3.71 -9.36
N HIS A 500 -32.06 -2.62 -10.13
CA HIS A 500 -32.92 -2.30 -11.27
C HIS A 500 -32.11 -2.43 -12.58
N ALA A 501 -32.14 -3.62 -13.17
CA ALA A 501 -31.34 -3.99 -14.34
C ALA A 501 -31.57 -3.11 -15.57
N LYS A 502 -32.80 -2.61 -15.77
CA LYS A 502 -33.15 -1.73 -16.91
C LYS A 502 -32.55 -0.33 -16.78
N GLN A 503 -32.31 0.13 -15.55
CA GLN A 503 -31.82 1.47 -15.24
C GLN A 503 -30.33 1.51 -14.90
N PHE A 504 -29.67 0.34 -14.78
CA PHE A 504 -28.32 0.21 -14.22
C PHE A 504 -28.21 0.89 -12.83
N ARG A 505 -29.27 0.76 -12.02
CA ARG A 505 -29.42 1.42 -10.73
C ARG A 505 -29.46 0.41 -9.58
N MET A 506 -28.85 0.77 -8.46
CA MET A 506 -28.93 0.09 -7.17
C MET A 506 -29.45 1.05 -6.12
N ASP A 507 -30.50 0.66 -5.39
CA ASP A 507 -30.92 1.36 -4.17
C ASP A 507 -30.34 0.61 -2.97
N ILE A 508 -29.44 1.28 -2.24
CA ILE A 508 -28.60 0.73 -1.20
C ILE A 508 -29.12 1.19 0.16
N TYR A 509 -29.25 0.24 1.11
CA TYR A 509 -29.71 0.52 2.47
C TYR A 509 -28.67 -0.02 3.48
N HIS A 510 -28.17 0.86 4.34
CA HIS A 510 -27.12 0.55 5.31
C HIS A 510 -27.70 0.11 6.67
N TYR A 511 -26.91 -0.58 7.49
CA TYR A 511 -27.32 -1.05 8.83
C TYR A 511 -27.56 0.07 9.85
N ASP A 512 -26.91 1.23 9.68
CA ASP A 512 -27.22 2.44 10.47
C ASP A 512 -28.51 3.14 10.01
N GLY A 513 -29.18 2.62 8.98
CA GLY A 513 -30.39 3.14 8.39
C GLY A 513 -30.18 4.35 7.49
N ASN A 514 -28.96 4.61 7.04
CA ASN A 514 -28.69 5.47 5.89
C ASN A 514 -29.11 4.77 4.58
N ASN A 515 -29.35 5.54 3.51
CA ASN A 515 -29.67 5.00 2.19
C ASN A 515 -29.11 5.89 1.06
N ALA A 516 -28.96 5.33 -0.14
CA ALA A 516 -28.55 6.02 -1.36
C ALA A 516 -29.01 5.30 -2.63
N SER A 517 -29.27 6.05 -3.71
CA SER A 517 -29.39 5.49 -5.07
C SER A 517 -28.05 5.63 -5.80
N LEU A 518 -27.60 4.56 -6.43
CA LEU A 518 -26.37 4.47 -7.21
C LEU A 518 -26.72 4.12 -8.66
N VAL A 519 -26.36 4.97 -9.62
CA VAL A 519 -26.62 4.77 -11.06
C VAL A 519 -25.30 4.63 -11.81
N LEU A 520 -25.15 3.55 -12.57
CA LEU A 520 -23.96 3.26 -13.38
C LEU A 520 -24.17 3.64 -14.85
N ASN A 521 -23.15 4.27 -15.43
CA ASN A 521 -23.09 4.61 -16.85
C ASN A 521 -21.67 4.36 -17.37
N SER A 522 -21.52 3.35 -18.23
CA SER A 522 -20.24 2.92 -18.80
C SER A 522 -20.15 3.24 -20.29
N LYS A 523 -18.97 3.69 -20.71
CA LYS A 523 -18.58 4.05 -22.07
C LYS A 523 -17.22 3.39 -22.38
N MET A 524 -16.76 3.56 -23.63
CA MET A 524 -15.51 2.95 -24.12
C MET A 524 -14.26 3.22 -23.27
N PHE A 525 -14.13 4.41 -22.66
CA PHE A 525 -12.92 4.82 -21.94
C PHE A 525 -13.17 5.22 -20.46
N GLU A 526 -14.43 5.17 -20.02
CA GLU A 526 -14.83 5.60 -18.68
C GLU A 526 -16.03 4.80 -18.18
N THR A 527 -16.06 4.51 -16.88
CA THR A 527 -17.28 4.09 -16.19
C THR A 527 -17.56 5.07 -15.05
N SER A 528 -18.75 5.65 -15.09
CA SER A 528 -19.22 6.59 -14.07
C SER A 528 -20.29 5.98 -13.18
N MET A 529 -20.25 6.38 -11.92
CA MET A 529 -21.16 6.03 -10.84
C MET A 529 -21.70 7.34 -10.27
N ILE A 530 -23.00 7.58 -10.41
CA ILE A 530 -23.68 8.74 -9.83
C ILE A 530 -24.37 8.24 -8.56
N ILE A 531 -24.11 8.91 -7.44
CA ILE A 531 -24.76 8.66 -6.16
C ILE A 531 -25.73 9.82 -5.94
N GLU A 532 -27.00 9.53 -5.72
CA GLU A 532 -28.08 10.50 -5.62
C GLU A 532 -29.16 10.03 -4.63
N ASN A 533 -30.11 10.92 -4.30
CA ASN A 533 -31.25 10.64 -3.42
C ASN A 533 -30.86 10.08 -2.03
N PHE A 534 -29.64 10.37 -1.56
CA PHE A 534 -29.12 9.79 -0.33
C PHE A 534 -29.61 10.50 0.92
N GLN A 535 -29.68 9.74 2.02
CA GLN A 535 -30.07 10.23 3.34
C GLN A 535 -29.01 9.80 4.36
N PHE A 536 -28.03 10.68 4.56
CA PHE A 536 -26.88 10.45 5.45
C PHE A 536 -27.05 11.30 6.72
N LYS A 537 -27.42 10.64 7.83
CA LYS A 537 -27.87 11.26 9.09
C LYS A 537 -26.83 12.17 9.77
N ARG A 538 -25.55 12.05 9.41
CA ARG A 538 -24.38 12.70 9.99
C ARG A 538 -23.45 13.27 8.90
N GLN A 539 -23.96 13.59 7.71
CA GLN A 539 -23.16 14.12 6.58
C GLN A 539 -22.39 15.42 6.88
N SER A 540 -22.75 16.16 7.93
CA SER A 540 -22.00 17.32 8.44
C SER A 540 -20.83 16.98 9.36
N LEU A 541 -20.66 15.71 9.74
CA LEU A 541 -19.63 15.23 10.67
C LEU A 541 -18.77 14.11 10.06
N LEU A 542 -19.38 13.24 9.26
CA LEU A 542 -18.75 12.08 8.63
C LEU A 542 -18.60 12.28 7.12
N PRO A 543 -17.58 11.69 6.49
CA PRO A 543 -17.46 11.69 5.04
C PRO A 543 -18.65 10.98 4.39
N VAL A 544 -19.07 11.47 3.21
CA VAL A 544 -20.13 10.84 2.39
C VAL A 544 -19.56 9.77 1.45
N LEU A 545 -18.24 9.87 1.18
CA LEU A 545 -17.46 8.99 0.34
C LEU A 545 -16.03 8.93 0.91
N THR A 546 -15.36 7.78 0.86
CA THR A 546 -13.94 7.67 1.23
C THR A 546 -13.16 7.07 0.08
N PHE A 547 -12.16 7.76 -0.47
CA PHE A 547 -11.26 7.19 -1.48
C PHE A 547 -10.13 6.41 -0.78
N ARG A 548 -9.81 5.22 -1.28
CA ARG A 548 -8.75 4.35 -0.78
C ARG A 548 -7.86 3.87 -1.92
N SER A 549 -6.57 3.79 -1.68
CA SER A 549 -5.59 3.32 -2.66
C SER A 549 -4.29 2.90 -1.97
N MET A 550 -3.28 2.52 -2.74
CA MET A 550 -1.95 2.18 -2.24
C MET A 550 -0.89 3.13 -2.82
N PHE A 551 0.09 3.48 -1.98
CA PHE A 551 1.35 4.09 -2.38
C PHE A 551 2.49 3.56 -1.51
N VAL A 552 3.53 3.02 -2.15
CA VAL A 552 4.81 2.69 -1.50
C VAL A 552 5.88 3.72 -1.90
N THR A 553 6.03 3.99 -3.20
CA THR A 553 6.90 5.03 -3.77
C THR A 553 6.31 5.52 -5.09
N GLU A 554 6.86 6.60 -5.63
CA GLU A 554 6.70 6.94 -7.06
C GLU A 554 7.04 5.71 -7.93
N GLY A 555 6.24 5.48 -8.97
CA GLY A 555 6.33 4.28 -9.83
C GLY A 555 5.93 2.96 -9.16
N ASN A 556 5.47 2.98 -7.90
CA ASN A 556 4.96 1.83 -7.15
C ASN A 556 3.75 2.22 -6.30
N ALA A 557 2.68 2.61 -6.98
CA ALA A 557 1.45 3.12 -6.40
C ALA A 557 0.23 2.86 -7.30
N ASP A 558 -0.96 2.82 -6.72
CA ASP A 558 -2.23 2.80 -7.42
C ASP A 558 -2.86 4.21 -7.50
N CYS A 559 -2.33 5.15 -6.71
CA CYS A 559 -2.55 6.60 -6.79
C CYS A 559 -1.32 7.29 -6.18
N ASP A 560 -0.77 8.32 -6.85
CA ASP A 560 0.38 9.08 -6.32
C ASP A 560 0.11 10.59 -6.21
N HIS A 561 -0.90 11.13 -6.91
CA HIS A 561 -1.28 12.54 -6.88
C HIS A 561 -2.82 12.72 -6.83
N VAL A 562 -3.24 13.88 -6.33
CA VAL A 562 -4.60 14.40 -6.47
C VAL A 562 -4.55 15.80 -7.09
N ASN A 563 -5.32 16.00 -8.16
CA ASN A 563 -5.55 17.31 -8.76
C ASN A 563 -6.91 17.86 -8.30
N VAL A 564 -6.95 19.13 -7.90
CA VAL A 564 -8.15 19.81 -7.39
C VAL A 564 -8.56 20.94 -8.33
N ASP A 565 -9.83 20.91 -8.76
CA ASP A 565 -10.48 21.88 -9.65
C ASP A 565 -9.72 22.18 -10.97
N GLY A 566 -8.85 21.26 -11.42
CA GLY A 566 -8.00 21.44 -12.60
C GLY A 566 -6.84 22.43 -12.41
N LYS A 567 -6.53 22.83 -11.17
CA LYS A 567 -5.64 23.96 -10.85
C LYS A 567 -4.52 23.64 -9.89
N GLN A 568 -4.82 22.89 -8.83
CA GLN A 568 -3.86 22.57 -7.77
C GLN A 568 -3.49 21.10 -7.87
N ASP A 569 -2.20 20.83 -8.06
CA ASP A 569 -1.66 19.48 -8.15
C ASP A 569 -0.91 19.12 -6.86
N ILE A 570 -1.24 17.97 -6.26
CA ILE A 570 -0.79 17.63 -4.90
C ILE A 570 -0.35 16.16 -4.84
N ARG A 571 0.93 15.94 -4.54
CA ARG A 571 1.48 14.60 -4.24
C ARG A 571 0.77 14.02 -3.01
N ILE A 572 0.22 12.81 -3.13
CA ILE A 572 -0.76 12.26 -2.18
C ILE A 572 -0.17 12.00 -0.78
N GLN A 573 1.12 11.64 -0.70
CA GLN A 573 1.88 11.46 0.55
C GLN A 573 2.68 12.72 0.98
N SER A 574 2.29 13.91 0.52
CA SER A 574 2.86 15.17 1.00
C SER A 574 2.13 15.72 2.24
N ASN A 575 2.74 16.70 2.91
CA ASN A 575 2.29 17.24 4.21
C ASN A 575 1.08 18.19 4.11
N TRP A 576 0.04 17.83 3.37
CA TRP A 576 -1.25 18.50 3.38
C TRP A 576 -2.19 17.80 4.37
N THR A 577 -3.06 18.56 5.04
CA THR A 577 -4.07 18.02 5.98
C THR A 577 -5.47 18.01 5.38
N GLU A 578 -5.82 19.06 4.66
CA GLU A 578 -7.16 19.33 4.15
C GLU A 578 -7.10 20.18 2.88
N VAL A 579 -7.96 19.90 1.91
CA VAL A 579 -8.14 20.72 0.70
C VAL A 579 -9.62 20.85 0.35
N LEU A 580 -10.03 22.04 -0.08
CA LEU A 580 -11.38 22.33 -0.56
C LEU A 580 -11.42 22.31 -2.08
N GLY A 581 -12.52 21.82 -2.66
CA GLY A 581 -12.71 21.77 -4.10
C GLY A 581 -14.09 21.28 -4.52
N THR A 582 -14.42 21.49 -5.79
CA THR A 582 -15.63 20.95 -6.43
C THR A 582 -15.34 19.63 -7.16
N THR A 583 -14.10 19.44 -7.62
CA THR A 583 -13.63 18.20 -8.24
C THR A 583 -12.28 17.76 -7.70
N PHE A 584 -12.13 16.44 -7.53
CA PHE A 584 -10.91 15.79 -7.05
C PHE A 584 -10.56 14.65 -8.00
N PHE A 585 -9.48 14.80 -8.76
CA PHE A 585 -8.97 13.77 -9.67
C PHE A 585 -7.79 13.06 -9.01
N PHE A 586 -7.99 11.82 -8.59
CA PHE A 586 -6.98 10.94 -8.00
C PHE A 586 -6.33 10.12 -9.12
N TYR A 587 -5.02 10.23 -9.28
CA TYR A 587 -4.35 9.68 -10.45
C TYR A 587 -2.88 9.28 -10.17
N ARG A 588 -2.21 8.72 -11.19
CA ARG A 588 -0.75 8.50 -11.18
C ARG A 588 0.00 9.39 -12.16
N LYS A 589 0.95 10.17 -11.65
CA LYS A 589 1.93 10.93 -12.41
C LYS A 589 3.04 10.05 -12.96
N CYS A 590 3.41 8.99 -12.23
CA CYS A 590 4.44 8.05 -12.65
C CYS A 590 3.85 6.72 -13.12
N ILE A 591 4.39 6.14 -14.19
CA ILE A 591 3.98 4.83 -14.68
C ILE A 591 4.25 3.81 -13.58
N SER A 592 3.19 3.19 -13.05
CA SER A 592 3.33 2.25 -11.95
C SER A 592 3.63 0.84 -12.44
N LYS A 593 4.64 0.21 -11.83
CA LYS A 593 4.90 -1.23 -12.00
C LYS A 593 3.86 -2.11 -11.30
N HIS A 594 3.08 -1.54 -10.37
CA HIS A 594 2.00 -2.21 -9.67
C HIS A 594 0.66 -1.82 -10.30
N ASN A 595 -0.20 -2.81 -10.56
CA ASN A 595 -1.52 -2.61 -11.18
C ASN A 595 -1.50 -1.63 -12.37
N THR A 596 -0.58 -1.81 -13.33
CA THR A 596 -0.19 -0.77 -14.31
C THR A 596 -1.35 -0.17 -15.11
N GLN A 597 -2.43 -0.93 -15.36
CA GLN A 597 -3.62 -0.50 -16.12
C GLN A 597 -4.85 -0.24 -15.25
N SER A 598 -4.71 -0.19 -13.92
CA SER A 598 -5.82 0.19 -13.04
C SER A 598 -6.32 1.61 -13.33
N PRO A 599 -7.57 1.96 -13.00
CA PRO A 599 -8.09 3.27 -13.31
C PRO A 599 -7.63 4.40 -12.39
N ASP A 600 -7.56 5.59 -12.96
CA ASP A 600 -7.59 6.85 -12.22
C ASP A 600 -9.06 7.25 -11.96
N TYR A 601 -9.31 8.04 -10.92
CA TYR A 601 -10.66 8.33 -10.42
C TYR A 601 -10.93 9.85 -10.32
N LEU A 602 -11.91 10.34 -11.08
CA LEU A 602 -12.45 11.69 -10.94
C LEU A 602 -13.69 11.68 -10.04
N VAL A 603 -13.66 12.41 -8.93
CA VAL A 603 -14.82 12.70 -8.07
C VAL A 603 -15.32 14.11 -8.38
N GLU A 604 -16.59 14.23 -8.73
CA GLU A 604 -17.30 15.49 -9.00
C GLU A 604 -18.41 15.65 -7.96
N ILE A 605 -18.35 16.73 -7.19
CA ILE A 605 -19.44 17.16 -6.31
C ILE A 605 -20.54 17.81 -7.16
N LEU A 606 -21.81 17.43 -6.95
CA LEU A 606 -22.94 17.91 -7.76
C LEU A 606 -24.04 18.49 -6.87
N GLU A 607 -24.72 19.53 -7.37
CA GLU A 607 -25.96 20.04 -6.79
C GLU A 607 -27.14 19.06 -6.97
#